data_AF-A0A3A4PH75-F1
#
_entry.id   AF-A0A3A4PH75-F1
#
_cell.length_a   1.000
_cell.length_b   1.000
_cell.length_c   1.000
_cell.angle_alpha   90.00
_cell.angle_beta   90.00
_cell.angle_gamma   90.00
#
_symmetry.space_group_name_H-M   'P 1'
#
loop_
_entity.id
_entity.type
_entity.pdbx_description
1 polymer ?
#
loop_
_entity_poly.entity_id
_entity_poly.type
_entity_poly.pdbx_seq_one_letter_code
_entity_poly.pdbx_strand_id
1 'polypeptide(L)'
;MKCPKCGADNPDSAEFCSLCMERLRQAGVETPQRGYDTAPGDLYVAPGEWRGDAEALRPSVSKVVKTKVKRFRLRLAVYGAIVAAVVIWLVLSFTVWGNPSAAKRSMQLIDAVNARNSEAFVGLFEEKHRPAAEVLYNDLTSYLGANGEYEGVKLDVEVASVYDAASYLESGTIARGGGSSVSISGSDNLVIILENHNGRWYVVPSGTDLIP
;
A
#
# COMPACT_ATOMS: atom_id res chain seq x y z
N MET A 1 79.45 52.53 13.47
CA MET A 1 79.46 51.60 14.64
C MET A 1 79.65 50.16 14.16
N LYS A 2 80.42 49.35 14.89
CA LYS A 2 80.59 47.93 14.54
C LYS A 2 79.51 47.06 15.15
N CYS A 3 78.98 46.13 14.35
CA CYS A 3 78.02 45.13 14.83
C CYS A 3 78.71 44.22 15.86
N PRO A 4 78.17 44.06 17.08
CA PRO A 4 78.77 43.21 18.11
C PRO A 4 78.74 41.72 17.73
N LYS A 5 77.83 41.32 16.84
CA LYS A 5 77.63 39.91 16.47
C LYS A 5 78.58 39.44 15.35
N CYS A 6 78.75 40.23 14.30
CA CYS A 6 79.54 39.85 13.13
C CYS A 6 80.73 40.78 12.81
N GLY A 7 80.90 41.87 13.57
CA GLY A 7 82.03 42.80 13.40
C GLY A 7 81.93 43.76 12.21
N ALA A 8 80.86 43.70 11.41
CA ALA A 8 80.66 44.58 10.25
C ALA A 8 80.51 46.06 10.66
N ASP A 9 81.12 46.97 9.89
CA ASP A 9 80.94 48.40 10.08
C ASP A 9 79.60 48.86 9.50
N ASN A 10 78.76 49.45 10.35
CA ASN A 10 77.42 49.94 9.99
C ASN A 10 77.35 51.45 10.28
N PRO A 11 76.57 52.23 9.52
CA PRO A 11 76.35 53.64 9.83
C PRO A 11 75.67 53.79 11.20
N ASP A 12 75.98 54.87 11.93
CA ASP A 12 75.60 55.01 13.34
C ASP A 12 74.08 55.10 13.59
N SER A 13 73.29 55.35 12.53
CA SER A 13 71.83 55.38 12.55
C SER A 13 71.15 54.06 12.16
N ALA A 14 71.90 53.00 11.83
CA ALA A 14 71.32 51.73 11.41
C ALA A 14 70.59 51.02 12.57
N GLU A 15 69.32 50.65 12.35
CA GLU A 15 68.57 49.82 13.31
C GLU A 15 68.96 48.35 13.26
N PHE A 16 69.37 47.85 12.09
CA PHE A 16 69.74 46.47 11.85
C PHE A 16 71.10 46.40 11.14
N CYS A 17 71.85 45.33 11.41
CA CYS A 17 73.12 45.07 10.75
C CYS A 17 72.90 44.72 9.28
N SER A 18 73.60 45.41 8.38
CA SER A 18 73.49 45.18 6.93
C SER A 18 73.88 43.76 6.51
N LEU A 19 74.73 43.08 7.28
CA LEU A 19 75.27 41.77 6.93
C LEU A 19 74.51 40.60 7.55
N CYS A 20 74.24 40.65 8.86
CA CYS A 20 73.60 39.55 9.57
C CYS A 20 72.13 39.80 9.94
N MET A 21 71.59 40.97 9.57
CA MET A 21 70.24 41.45 9.89
C MET A 21 69.90 41.51 11.39
N GLU A 22 70.87 41.35 12.28
CA GLU A 22 70.65 41.48 13.72
C GLU A 22 70.36 42.93 14.10
N ARG A 23 69.41 43.16 15.02
CA ARG A 23 69.05 44.51 15.46
C ARG A 23 70.17 45.11 16.32
N LEU A 24 70.67 46.28 15.93
CA LEU A 24 71.82 46.95 16.58
C LEU A 24 71.40 47.84 17.76
N ARG A 25 70.13 48.26 17.83
CA ARG A 25 69.57 49.04 18.95
C ARG A 25 68.45 48.25 19.61
N GLN A 26 68.73 47.65 20.76
CA GLN A 26 67.73 47.21 21.73
C GLN A 26 68.05 47.86 23.08
N ALA A 27 67.38 48.96 23.40
CA ALA A 27 67.25 49.44 24.76
C ALA A 27 65.79 49.21 25.17
N GLY A 28 65.56 48.17 25.95
CA GLY A 28 64.43 47.96 26.85
C GLY A 28 63.05 48.37 26.36
N VAL A 29 62.46 47.61 25.42
CA VAL A 29 61.00 47.65 25.23
C VAL A 29 60.48 46.23 25.30
N GLU A 30 59.98 45.88 26.48
CA GLU A 30 59.12 44.73 26.70
C GLU A 30 57.93 44.82 25.75
N THR A 31 57.68 43.75 24.99
CA THR A 31 56.52 43.62 24.13
C THR A 31 55.26 43.63 25.00
N PRO A 32 54.27 44.52 24.78
CA PRO A 32 53.03 44.44 25.54
C PRO A 32 52.27 43.18 25.12
N GLN A 33 52.14 42.23 26.03
CA GLN A 33 51.22 41.10 25.88
C GLN A 33 49.79 41.67 25.84
N ARG A 34 49.20 41.75 24.63
CA ARG A 34 47.75 41.85 24.50
C ARG A 34 47.16 40.55 25.01
N GLY A 35 46.60 40.59 26.22
CA GLY A 35 45.81 39.50 26.79
C GLY A 35 44.59 39.23 25.93
N TYR A 36 44.71 38.27 25.03
CA TYR A 36 43.56 37.47 24.63
C TYR A 36 43.54 36.27 25.56
N ASP A 37 42.45 36.13 26.32
CA ASP A 37 42.17 34.93 27.10
C ASP A 37 42.07 33.76 26.13
N THR A 38 43.17 33.02 25.97
CA THR A 38 43.17 31.77 25.22
C THR A 38 42.49 30.71 26.09
N ALA A 39 41.24 30.40 25.74
CA ALA A 39 40.67 29.10 26.09
C ALA A 39 41.62 28.00 25.57
N PRO A 40 41.91 26.96 26.36
CA PRO A 40 42.87 25.94 25.94
C PRO A 40 42.24 25.09 24.84
N GLY A 41 42.64 25.31 23.58
CA GLY A 41 42.30 24.41 22.48
C GLY A 41 42.02 25.02 21.12
N ASP A 42 41.99 26.34 20.95
CA ASP A 42 41.70 26.93 19.64
C ASP A 42 42.91 26.84 18.70
N LEU A 43 42.96 25.74 17.96
CA LEU A 43 43.73 25.60 16.73
C LEU A 43 43.31 26.70 15.77
N TYR A 44 44.22 27.63 15.47
CA TYR A 44 44.03 28.58 14.39
C TYR A 44 43.93 27.81 13.05
N VAL A 45 42.76 27.83 12.43
CA VAL A 45 42.49 27.23 11.10
C VAL A 45 42.47 28.32 10.05
N ALA A 46 43.26 28.17 8.99
CA ALA A 46 43.40 29.20 7.96
C ALA A 46 42.12 29.34 7.11
N PRO A 47 41.82 30.52 6.54
CA PRO A 47 40.56 30.78 5.80
C PRO A 47 40.26 29.83 4.62
N GLY A 48 41.27 29.10 4.11
CA GLY A 48 41.12 28.12 3.03
C GLY A 48 40.71 26.71 3.46
N GLU A 49 40.78 26.37 4.75
CA GLU A 49 40.46 25.03 5.28
C GLU A 49 38.99 24.85 5.68
N TRP A 50 38.17 25.90 5.60
CA TRP A 50 36.75 25.95 6.03
C TRP A 50 35.76 25.03 5.28
N ARG A 51 36.23 24.13 4.40
CA ARG A 51 35.34 23.28 3.58
C ARG A 51 34.98 21.94 4.22
N GLY A 52 35.56 21.57 5.37
CA GLY A 52 35.30 20.30 6.06
C GLY A 52 34.53 20.39 7.38
N ASP A 53 34.48 21.56 8.02
CA ASP A 53 34.17 21.65 9.46
C ASP A 53 32.73 22.09 9.78
N ALA A 54 31.90 22.27 8.75
CA ALA A 54 30.48 22.59 8.94
C ALA A 54 29.75 21.50 9.76
N GLU A 55 30.24 20.26 9.74
CA GLU A 55 29.75 19.17 10.58
C GLU A 55 30.20 19.31 12.06
N ALA A 56 31.40 19.85 12.31
CA ALA A 56 31.97 20.01 13.65
C ALA A 56 31.33 21.17 14.45
N LEU A 57 30.79 22.17 13.74
CA LEU A 57 30.08 23.31 14.33
C LEU A 57 28.58 23.09 14.48
N ARG A 58 28.05 21.89 14.22
CA ARG A 58 26.62 21.62 14.44
C ARG A 58 26.32 21.70 15.94
N PRO A 59 25.47 22.65 16.40
CA PRO A 59 25.12 22.73 17.81
C PRO A 59 24.48 21.40 18.22
N SER A 60 25.05 20.78 19.25
CA SER A 60 24.54 19.50 19.73
C SER A 60 23.06 19.66 20.09
N VAL A 61 22.22 18.84 19.46
CA VAL A 61 20.77 18.92 19.63
C VAL A 61 20.44 18.71 21.11
N SER A 62 19.81 19.70 21.75
CA SER A 62 19.57 19.68 23.20
C SER A 62 18.80 18.42 23.62
N LYS A 63 19.04 17.94 24.84
CA LYS A 63 18.36 16.75 25.40
C LYS A 63 16.83 16.87 25.33
N VAL A 64 16.32 18.09 25.48
CA VAL A 64 14.87 18.40 25.38
C VAL A 64 14.36 18.15 23.97
N VAL A 65 15.08 18.61 22.94
CA VAL A 65 14.70 18.41 21.53
C VAL A 65 14.77 16.92 21.16
N LYS A 66 15.83 16.20 21.56
CA LYS A 66 15.93 14.74 21.34
C LYS A 66 14.75 13.99 21.94
N THR A 67 14.35 14.36 23.16
CA THR A 67 13.21 13.74 23.85
C THR A 67 11.88 14.04 23.15
N LYS A 68 11.69 15.29 22.70
CA LYS A 68 10.48 15.71 21.98
C LYS A 68 10.36 15.01 20.61
N VAL A 69 11.46 14.90 19.87
CA VAL A 69 11.51 14.18 18.59
C VAL A 69 11.23 12.69 18.78
N LYS A 70 11.81 12.05 19.81
CA LYS A 70 11.52 10.64 20.13
C LYS A 70 10.04 10.43 20.43
N ARG A 71 9.43 11.31 21.23
CA ARG A 71 8.00 11.25 21.58
C ARG A 71 7.10 11.49 20.36
N PHE A 72 7.48 12.40 19.47
CA PHE A 72 6.76 12.63 18.21
C PHE A 72 6.80 11.41 17.29
N ARG A 73 7.99 10.82 17.07
CA ARG A 73 8.15 9.59 16.27
C ARG A 73 7.34 8.43 16.85
N LEU A 74 7.32 8.28 18.18
CA LEU A 74 6.51 7.27 18.84
C LEU A 74 5.01 7.46 18.56
N ARG A 75 4.51 8.69 18.69
CA ARG A 75 3.11 9.00 18.35
C ARG A 75 2.80 8.68 16.89
N LEU A 76 3.69 9.06 15.98
CA LEU A 76 3.53 8.81 14.55
C LEU A 76 3.51 7.30 14.22
N ALA A 77 4.33 6.50 14.89
CA ALA A 77 4.30 5.04 14.79
C ALA A 77 2.99 4.46 15.34
N VAL A 78 2.49 4.97 16.47
CA VAL A 78 1.20 4.55 17.05
C VAL A 78 0.05 4.88 16.11
N TYR A 79 -0.01 6.10 15.57
CA TYR A 79 -1.03 6.47 14.58
C TYR A 79 -0.92 5.61 13.32
N GLY A 80 0.30 5.34 12.82
CA GLY A 80 0.52 4.43 11.71
C GLY A 80 -0.01 3.02 11.97
N ALA A 81 0.24 2.47 13.16
CA ALA A 81 -0.27 1.16 13.56
C ALA A 81 -1.81 1.12 13.65
N ILE A 82 -2.43 2.18 14.18
CA ILE A 82 -3.90 2.30 14.23
C ILE A 82 -4.49 2.32 12.83
N VAL A 83 -3.94 3.13 11.93
CA VAL A 83 -4.40 3.20 10.53
C VAL A 83 -4.25 1.84 9.83
N ALA A 84 -3.10 1.18 9.99
CA ALA A 84 -2.90 -0.16 9.44
C ALA A 84 -3.92 -1.17 9.98
N ALA A 85 -4.21 -1.15 11.28
CA ALA A 85 -5.21 -2.03 11.88
C ALA A 85 -6.62 -1.78 11.31
N VAL A 86 -7.01 -0.52 11.11
CA VAL A 86 -8.31 -0.17 10.50
C VAL A 86 -8.38 -0.67 9.05
N VAL A 87 -7.31 -0.49 8.27
CA VAL A 87 -7.27 -0.98 6.88
C VAL A 87 -7.37 -2.51 6.84
N ILE A 88 -6.62 -3.22 7.69
CA ILE A 88 -6.71 -4.68 7.80
C ILE A 88 -8.13 -5.11 8.16
N TRP A 89 -8.75 -4.45 9.14
CA TRP A 89 -10.12 -4.74 9.55
C TRP A 89 -11.12 -4.52 8.42
N LEU A 90 -10.99 -3.43 7.65
CA LEU A 90 -11.84 -3.18 6.49
C LEU A 90 -11.67 -4.26 5.42
N VAL A 91 -10.43 -4.62 5.07
CA VAL A 91 -10.15 -5.68 4.09
C VAL A 91 -10.77 -7.00 4.54
N LEU A 92 -10.59 -7.40 5.80
CA LEU A 92 -11.18 -8.62 6.35
C LEU A 92 -12.72 -8.56 6.38
N SER A 93 -13.30 -7.40 6.67
CA SER A 93 -14.75 -7.23 6.65
C SER A 93 -15.31 -7.41 5.23
N PHE A 94 -14.65 -6.83 4.22
CA PHE A 94 -15.05 -6.99 2.83
C PHE A 94 -14.86 -8.42 2.30
N THR A 95 -13.83 -9.15 2.73
CA THR A 95 -13.61 -10.53 2.27
C THR A 95 -14.55 -11.54 2.92
N VAL A 96 -14.88 -11.36 4.21
CA VAL A 96 -15.77 -12.28 4.94
C VAL A 96 -17.25 -12.01 4.62
N TRP A 97 -17.66 -10.75 4.44
CA TRP A 97 -19.06 -10.39 4.20
C TRP A 97 -19.40 -10.20 2.71
N GLY A 98 -18.38 -10.14 1.84
CA GLY A 98 -18.57 -9.95 0.41
C GLY A 98 -18.97 -11.21 -0.35
N ASN A 99 -19.01 -12.38 0.28
CA ASN A 99 -19.34 -13.62 -0.42
C ASN A 99 -20.86 -13.75 -0.57
N PRO A 100 -21.40 -13.73 -1.80
CA PRO A 100 -22.84 -13.90 -2.01
C PRO A 100 -23.29 -15.26 -1.46
N SER A 101 -24.44 -15.27 -0.78
CA SER A 101 -25.09 -16.51 -0.35
C SER A 101 -25.48 -17.37 -1.55
N ALA A 102 -25.70 -18.68 -1.33
CA ALA A 102 -26.16 -19.59 -2.37
C ALA A 102 -27.42 -19.07 -3.09
N ALA A 103 -28.40 -18.56 -2.35
CA ALA A 103 -29.60 -17.91 -2.91
C ALA A 103 -29.26 -16.76 -3.87
N LYS A 104 -28.36 -15.85 -3.44
CA LYS A 104 -27.94 -14.72 -4.27
C LYS A 104 -27.16 -15.16 -5.50
N ARG A 105 -26.37 -16.24 -5.39
CA ARG A 105 -25.68 -16.84 -6.55
C ARG A 105 -26.65 -17.44 -7.56
N SER A 106 -27.67 -18.17 -7.10
CA SER A 106 -28.72 -18.71 -7.96
C SER A 106 -29.48 -17.59 -8.68
N MET A 107 -29.81 -16.50 -7.99
CA MET A 107 -30.42 -15.33 -8.65
C MET A 107 -29.49 -14.71 -9.69
N GLN A 108 -28.20 -14.55 -9.39
CA GLN A 108 -27.22 -14.05 -10.37
C GLN A 108 -27.15 -14.92 -11.63
N LEU A 109 -27.34 -16.24 -11.50
CA LEU A 109 -27.39 -17.16 -12.63
C LEU A 109 -28.60 -16.86 -13.51
N ILE A 110 -29.79 -16.74 -12.91
CA ILE A 110 -31.04 -16.41 -13.60
C ILE A 110 -30.94 -15.03 -14.27
N ASP A 111 -30.42 -14.03 -13.54
CA ASP A 111 -30.21 -12.68 -14.05
C ASP A 111 -29.25 -12.68 -15.25
N ALA A 112 -28.17 -13.48 -15.21
CA ALA A 112 -27.23 -13.60 -16.31
C ALA A 112 -27.87 -14.23 -17.57
N VAL A 113 -28.76 -15.22 -17.39
CA VAL A 113 -29.55 -15.79 -18.49
C VAL A 113 -30.50 -14.75 -19.07
N ASN A 114 -31.26 -14.06 -18.22
CA ASN A 114 -32.20 -13.02 -18.64
C ASN A 114 -31.48 -11.87 -19.38
N ALA A 115 -30.32 -11.45 -18.88
CA ALA A 115 -29.49 -10.43 -19.51
C ALA A 115 -28.75 -10.91 -20.78
N ARG A 116 -28.86 -12.20 -21.13
CA ARG A 116 -28.14 -12.82 -22.25
C ARG A 116 -26.63 -12.57 -22.22
N ASN A 117 -26.06 -12.61 -21.01
CA ASN A 117 -24.64 -12.39 -20.79
C ASN A 117 -23.95 -13.73 -20.49
N SER A 118 -23.35 -14.34 -21.53
CA SER A 118 -22.64 -15.61 -21.42
C SER A 118 -21.42 -15.53 -20.50
N GLU A 119 -20.69 -14.41 -20.50
CA GLU A 119 -19.51 -14.22 -19.65
C GLU A 119 -19.90 -14.18 -18.17
N ALA A 120 -20.95 -13.42 -17.83
CA ALA A 120 -21.46 -13.37 -16.47
C ALA A 120 -22.01 -14.73 -16.02
N PHE A 121 -22.67 -15.48 -16.92
CA PHE A 121 -23.19 -16.81 -16.64
C PHE A 121 -22.06 -17.81 -16.36
N VAL A 122 -21.13 -17.96 -17.30
CA VAL A 122 -20.00 -18.91 -17.21
C VAL A 122 -19.08 -18.55 -16.05
N GLY A 123 -18.96 -17.27 -15.69
CA GLY A 123 -18.19 -16.80 -14.53
C GLY A 123 -18.72 -17.25 -13.17
N LEU A 124 -19.94 -17.80 -13.10
CA LEU A 124 -20.52 -18.38 -11.86
C LEU A 124 -20.10 -19.83 -11.64
N PHE A 125 -19.50 -20.47 -12.63
CA PHE A 125 -19.03 -21.85 -12.58
C PHE A 125 -17.53 -21.89 -12.26
N GLU A 126 -17.08 -23.01 -11.71
CA GLU A 126 -15.65 -23.26 -11.55
C GLU A 126 -14.97 -23.39 -12.91
N GLU A 127 -13.67 -23.05 -12.98
CA GLU A 127 -12.90 -23.09 -14.23
C GLU A 127 -12.96 -24.45 -14.94
N LYS A 128 -12.95 -25.55 -14.17
CA LYS A 128 -13.07 -26.93 -14.68
C LYS A 128 -14.43 -27.22 -15.35
N HIS A 129 -15.46 -26.44 -15.03
CA HIS A 129 -16.84 -26.64 -15.49
C HIS A 129 -17.28 -25.64 -16.58
N ARG A 130 -16.42 -24.69 -16.96
CA ARG A 130 -16.77 -23.66 -17.96
C ARG A 130 -17.27 -24.24 -19.30
N PRO A 131 -16.67 -25.29 -19.89
CA PRO A 131 -17.18 -25.85 -21.14
C PRO A 131 -18.60 -26.41 -21.01
N ALA A 132 -18.93 -27.05 -19.88
CA ALA A 132 -20.27 -27.55 -19.61
C ALA A 132 -21.26 -26.41 -19.33
N ALA A 133 -20.80 -25.33 -18.69
CA ALA A 133 -21.60 -24.13 -18.46
C ALA A 133 -21.98 -23.42 -19.77
N GLU A 134 -21.07 -23.38 -20.75
CA GLU A 134 -21.37 -22.83 -22.07
C GLU A 134 -22.45 -23.63 -22.80
N VAL A 135 -22.41 -24.97 -22.71
CA VAL A 135 -23.46 -25.85 -23.27
C VAL A 135 -24.80 -25.56 -22.59
N LEU A 136 -24.83 -25.55 -21.26
CA LEU A 136 -26.04 -25.26 -20.49
C LEU A 136 -26.61 -23.87 -20.84
N TYR A 137 -25.77 -22.86 -20.99
CA TYR A 137 -26.18 -21.52 -21.40
C TYR A 137 -26.83 -21.51 -22.79
N ASN A 138 -26.23 -22.22 -23.75
CA ASN A 138 -26.78 -22.33 -25.10
C ASN A 138 -28.13 -23.06 -25.11
N ASP A 139 -28.27 -24.13 -24.31
CA ASP A 139 -29.52 -24.87 -24.17
C ASP A 139 -30.63 -23.99 -23.57
N LEU A 140 -30.31 -23.24 -22.51
CA LEU A 140 -31.26 -22.32 -21.86
C LEU A 140 -31.68 -21.18 -22.79
N THR A 141 -30.73 -20.55 -23.48
CA THR A 141 -31.04 -19.45 -24.40
C THR A 141 -31.81 -19.93 -25.63
N SER A 142 -31.52 -21.13 -26.12
CA SER A 142 -32.28 -21.79 -27.19
C SER A 142 -33.73 -22.06 -26.74
N TYR A 143 -33.91 -22.60 -25.53
CA TYR A 143 -35.23 -22.88 -24.95
C TYR A 143 -36.07 -21.62 -24.72
N LEU A 144 -35.47 -20.55 -24.19
CA LEU A 144 -36.13 -19.27 -23.96
C LEU A 144 -36.42 -18.52 -25.26
N GLY A 145 -35.59 -18.68 -26.29
CA GLY A 145 -35.65 -17.91 -27.52
C GLY A 145 -35.14 -16.46 -27.36
N ALA A 146 -35.29 -15.64 -28.40
CA ALA A 146 -34.64 -14.31 -28.45
C ALA A 146 -35.04 -13.37 -27.29
N ASN A 147 -36.31 -13.37 -26.91
CA ASN A 147 -36.88 -12.45 -25.90
C ASN A 147 -37.43 -13.17 -24.66
N GLY A 148 -37.05 -14.45 -24.44
CA GLY A 148 -37.56 -15.18 -23.29
C GLY A 148 -36.85 -14.84 -21.99
N GLU A 149 -37.57 -14.83 -20.88
CA GLU A 149 -37.02 -14.52 -19.57
C GLU A 149 -37.74 -15.28 -18.46
N TYR A 150 -37.03 -15.41 -17.34
CA TYR A 150 -37.58 -15.85 -16.08
C TYR A 150 -38.11 -14.65 -15.30
N GLU A 151 -39.40 -14.63 -14.99
CA GLU A 151 -40.09 -13.56 -14.28
C GLU A 151 -40.56 -14.02 -12.90
N GLY A 152 -40.40 -13.15 -11.89
CA GLY A 152 -40.98 -13.36 -10.56
C GLY A 152 -40.50 -14.63 -9.85
N VAL A 153 -39.30 -15.13 -10.18
CA VAL A 153 -38.79 -16.38 -9.63
C VAL A 153 -38.55 -16.26 -8.13
N LYS A 154 -39.13 -17.20 -7.38
CA LYS A 154 -38.79 -17.44 -5.98
C LYS A 154 -38.01 -18.73 -5.87
N LEU A 155 -36.95 -18.67 -5.08
CA LEU A 155 -36.05 -19.78 -4.82
C LEU A 155 -36.22 -20.21 -3.38
N ASP A 156 -36.35 -21.51 -3.16
CA ASP A 156 -36.16 -22.13 -1.85
C ASP A 156 -34.78 -22.78 -1.81
N VAL A 157 -33.99 -22.45 -0.80
CA VAL A 157 -32.59 -22.87 -0.72
C VAL A 157 -32.40 -23.85 0.42
N GLU A 158 -32.16 -25.10 0.04
CA GLU A 158 -31.80 -26.16 0.95
C GLU A 158 -30.28 -26.26 1.03
N VAL A 159 -29.73 -25.80 2.16
CA VAL A 159 -28.29 -25.93 2.44
C VAL A 159 -28.05 -27.31 3.06
N ALA A 160 -27.62 -28.25 2.23
CA ALA A 160 -27.33 -29.61 2.66
C ALA A 160 -26.07 -29.68 3.55
N SER A 161 -25.05 -28.89 3.25
CA SER A 161 -23.79 -28.85 4.01
C SER A 161 -23.10 -27.48 3.91
N VAL A 162 -21.96 -27.32 4.59
CA VAL A 162 -21.10 -26.11 4.41
C VAL A 162 -20.54 -26.04 2.98
N TYR A 163 -20.48 -27.19 2.30
CA TYR A 163 -19.92 -27.37 0.97
C TYR A 163 -20.99 -27.42 -0.12
N ASP A 164 -22.23 -27.77 0.19
CA ASP A 164 -23.25 -28.07 -0.81
C ASP A 164 -24.57 -27.38 -0.50
N ALA A 165 -25.20 -26.82 -1.53
CA ALA A 165 -26.53 -26.25 -1.46
C ALA A 165 -27.31 -26.57 -2.74
N ALA A 166 -28.60 -26.81 -2.58
CA ALA A 166 -29.56 -26.91 -3.67
C ALA A 166 -30.54 -25.74 -3.58
N SER A 167 -30.85 -25.15 -4.74
CA SER A 167 -31.76 -24.00 -4.83
C SER A 167 -32.87 -24.37 -5.80
N TYR A 168 -34.05 -24.63 -5.27
CA TYR A 168 -35.22 -25.08 -6.02
C TYR A 168 -36.06 -23.87 -6.44
N LEU A 169 -36.54 -23.86 -7.68
CA LEU A 169 -37.45 -22.82 -8.14
C LEU A 169 -38.87 -23.18 -7.67
N GLU A 170 -39.32 -22.54 -6.60
CA GLU A 170 -40.60 -22.82 -5.96
C GLU A 170 -41.78 -22.24 -6.76
N SER A 171 -41.57 -21.05 -7.33
CA SER A 171 -42.58 -20.36 -8.14
C SER A 171 -41.95 -19.36 -9.09
N GLY A 172 -42.68 -18.99 -10.13
CA GLY A 172 -42.28 -17.99 -11.11
C GLY A 172 -42.96 -18.22 -12.45
N THR A 173 -42.52 -17.52 -13.48
CA THR A 173 -42.98 -17.71 -14.85
C THR A 173 -41.80 -17.71 -15.79
N ILE A 174 -41.79 -18.64 -16.74
CA ILE A 174 -40.86 -18.61 -17.88
C ILE A 174 -41.64 -18.06 -19.07
N ALA A 175 -41.38 -16.82 -19.44
CA ALA A 175 -41.86 -16.23 -20.67
C ALA A 175 -40.92 -16.67 -21.80
N ARG A 176 -41.41 -17.34 -22.84
CA ARG A 176 -40.62 -17.68 -24.02
C ARG A 176 -40.82 -16.63 -25.11
N GLY A 177 -39.79 -16.38 -25.93
CA GLY A 177 -39.80 -15.36 -26.98
C GLY A 177 -40.88 -15.53 -28.06
N GLY A 178 -41.59 -16.66 -28.09
CA GLY A 178 -42.76 -16.91 -28.95
C GLY A 178 -44.11 -16.56 -28.32
N GLY A 179 -44.14 -15.98 -27.12
CA GLY A 179 -45.37 -15.56 -26.42
C GLY A 179 -46.04 -16.65 -25.56
N SER A 180 -45.46 -17.86 -25.51
CA SER A 180 -45.86 -18.88 -24.54
C SER A 180 -45.24 -18.59 -23.18
N SER A 181 -46.03 -18.70 -22.12
CA SER A 181 -45.56 -18.64 -20.74
C SER A 181 -45.81 -19.97 -20.04
N VAL A 182 -44.83 -20.39 -19.23
CA VAL A 182 -44.93 -21.60 -18.39
C VAL A 182 -44.82 -21.14 -16.94
N SER A 183 -45.83 -21.41 -16.12
CA SER A 183 -45.74 -21.17 -14.69
C SER A 183 -44.82 -22.22 -14.07
N ILE A 184 -43.86 -21.77 -13.27
CA ILE A 184 -43.01 -22.64 -12.46
C ILE A 184 -43.73 -22.94 -11.16
N SER A 185 -43.66 -24.20 -10.75
CA SER A 185 -44.12 -24.71 -9.48
C SER A 185 -43.04 -25.59 -8.85
N GLY A 186 -43.03 -25.70 -7.53
CA GLY A 186 -42.10 -26.58 -6.82
C GLY A 186 -42.17 -28.06 -7.24
N SER A 187 -43.24 -28.49 -7.93
CA SER A 187 -43.35 -29.84 -8.50
C SER A 187 -42.55 -30.06 -9.79
N ASP A 188 -42.11 -28.98 -10.45
CA ASP A 188 -41.35 -29.07 -11.70
C ASP A 188 -39.88 -29.49 -11.47
N ASN A 189 -39.45 -29.61 -10.20
CA ASN A 189 -38.12 -30.05 -9.78
C ASN A 189 -36.96 -29.27 -10.43
N LEU A 190 -37.20 -28.03 -10.85
CA LEU A 190 -36.17 -27.13 -11.35
C LEU A 190 -35.23 -26.76 -10.20
N VAL A 191 -33.95 -27.05 -10.36
CA VAL A 191 -32.96 -27.00 -9.30
C VAL A 191 -31.63 -26.45 -9.81
N ILE A 192 -30.99 -25.63 -8.98
CA ILE A 192 -29.62 -25.17 -9.17
C ILE A 192 -28.77 -25.80 -8.08
N ILE A 193 -27.78 -26.59 -8.47
CA ILE A 193 -26.83 -27.21 -7.54
C ILE A 193 -25.62 -26.30 -7.38
N LEU A 194 -25.23 -26.05 -6.14
CA LEU A 194 -24.09 -25.19 -5.81
C LEU A 194 -23.11 -25.92 -4.91
N GLU A 195 -21.83 -25.70 -5.19
CA GLU A 195 -20.71 -26.14 -4.36
C GLU A 195 -19.94 -24.93 -3.82
N ASN A 196 -19.52 -25.00 -2.57
CA ASN A 196 -18.72 -23.99 -1.91
C ASN A 196 -17.25 -24.39 -1.92
N HIS A 197 -16.47 -23.65 -2.69
CA HIS A 197 -15.01 -23.81 -2.75
C HIS A 197 -14.35 -22.57 -2.16
N ASN A 198 -13.63 -22.76 -1.05
CA ASN A 198 -12.90 -21.70 -0.33
C ASN A 198 -13.78 -20.51 0.10
N GLY A 199 -15.00 -20.81 0.54
CA GLY A 199 -15.98 -19.82 1.01
C GLY A 199 -16.85 -19.24 -0.10
N ARG A 200 -16.53 -19.47 -1.38
CA ARG A 200 -17.29 -18.97 -2.54
C ARG A 200 -18.16 -20.07 -3.14
N TRP A 201 -19.43 -19.75 -3.35
CA TRP A 201 -20.38 -20.61 -4.03
C TRP A 201 -20.22 -20.54 -5.55
N TYR A 202 -20.15 -21.72 -6.17
CA TYR A 202 -20.09 -21.96 -7.61
C TYR A 202 -21.24 -22.86 -8.02
N VAL A 203 -21.76 -22.68 -9.23
CA VAL A 203 -22.80 -23.54 -9.77
C VAL A 203 -22.18 -24.80 -10.36
N VAL A 204 -22.82 -25.94 -10.12
CA VAL A 204 -22.43 -27.24 -10.69
C VAL A 204 -23.36 -27.54 -11.88
N PRO A 205 -22.82 -27.74 -13.09
CA PRO A 205 -23.65 -27.98 -14.26
C PRO A 205 -24.30 -29.37 -14.22
N SER A 206 -23.58 -30.38 -13.70
CA SER A 206 -24.11 -31.74 -13.52
C SER A 206 -25.12 -31.74 -12.37
N GLY A 207 -26.40 -31.63 -12.71
CA GLY A 207 -27.51 -31.63 -11.76
C GLY A 207 -28.25 -30.30 -11.65
N THR A 208 -27.78 -29.24 -12.32
CA THR A 208 -28.58 -28.02 -12.47
C THR A 208 -29.54 -28.20 -13.64
N ASP A 209 -30.83 -28.08 -13.37
CA ASP A 209 -31.91 -28.14 -14.36
C ASP A 209 -32.85 -26.93 -14.20
N LEU A 210 -33.03 -26.20 -15.29
CA LEU A 210 -33.82 -24.96 -15.33
C LEU A 210 -34.87 -25.00 -16.45
N ILE A 211 -34.97 -26.12 -17.17
CA ILE A 211 -35.89 -26.30 -18.28
C ILE A 211 -36.95 -27.33 -17.84
N PRO A 212 -38.22 -26.94 -17.69
CA PRO A 212 -39.30 -27.87 -17.36
C PRO A 212 -39.70 -28.78 -18.54
#